data_AF-A0A4Y9Y4B3-F1
#
_entry.id   AF-A0A4Y9Y4B3-F1
#
_cell.length_a   1.000
_cell.length_b   1.000
_cell.length_c   1.000
_cell.angle_alpha   90.00
_cell.angle_beta   90.00
_cell.angle_gamma   90.00
#
_symmetry.space_group_name_H-M   'P 1'
#
loop_
_entity.id
_entity.type
_entity.pdbx_description
1 polymer ?
#
loop_
_entity_poly.entity_id
_entity_poly.type
_entity_poly.pdbx_seq_one_letter_code
_entity_poly.pdbx_strand_id
1 'polypeptide(L)'
;MAALPDTDVILFYDIPSSTPSTAWSPNTWKTRYALNLKRLPYRTQWVEYPDIAALLQSFGHAPTEPGTPTPYTLPAIFDPRTQRFVAESTRIAAYLDDTYPDTPALSPKTLAPIPRCALARPPLILHAYS
;
A
#
# COMPACT_ATOMS: atom_id res chain seq x y z
N MET A 1 -0.44 -21.41 19.08
CA MET A 1 0.28 -20.34 18.35
C MET A 1 0.26 -20.68 16.88
N ALA A 2 -0.41 -19.88 16.05
CA ALA A 2 -0.43 -20.10 14.60
C ALA A 2 0.97 -19.82 14.03
N ALA A 3 1.59 -20.83 13.43
CA ALA A 3 2.88 -20.73 12.78
C ALA A 3 2.75 -19.74 11.60
N LEU A 4 3.55 -18.68 11.63
CA LEU A 4 3.68 -17.74 10.51
C LEU A 4 4.24 -18.54 9.32
N PRO A 5 3.55 -18.60 8.15
CA PRO A 5 4.08 -19.31 7.00
C PRO A 5 5.33 -18.60 6.47
N ASP A 6 6.32 -19.42 6.13
CA ASP A 6 7.71 -19.14 5.74
C ASP A 6 7.87 -18.35 4.41
N THR A 7 7.03 -17.34 4.20
CA THR A 7 6.84 -16.74 2.87
C THR A 7 7.42 -15.34 2.84
N ASP A 8 8.37 -15.16 1.93
CA ASP A 8 9.06 -13.92 1.51
C ASP A 8 8.11 -12.85 0.89
N VAL A 9 6.85 -12.83 1.34
CA VAL A 9 5.67 -12.20 0.75
C VAL A 9 5.02 -11.31 1.81
N ILE A 10 4.71 -10.07 1.44
CA ILE A 10 4.12 -9.10 2.36
C ILE A 10 2.71 -9.55 2.76
N LEU A 11 2.43 -9.56 4.06
CA LEU A 11 1.07 -9.77 4.56
C LEU A 11 0.34 -8.43 4.55
N PHE A 12 -0.79 -8.36 3.86
CA PHE A 12 -1.64 -7.18 3.76
C PHE A 12 -2.96 -7.43 4.49
N TYR A 13 -3.21 -6.68 5.56
CA TYR A 13 -4.43 -6.79 6.36
C TYR A 13 -5.53 -5.91 5.77
N ASP A 14 -6.66 -6.53 5.41
CA ASP A 14 -7.80 -5.89 4.76
C ASP A 14 -9.12 -6.32 5.42
N ILE A 15 -10.17 -5.53 5.22
CA ILE A 15 -11.49 -5.74 5.82
C ILE A 15 -12.35 -6.53 4.83
N PRO A 16 -12.88 -7.71 5.20
CA PRO A 16 -13.78 -8.45 4.33
C PRO A 16 -15.08 -7.67 4.11
N SER A 17 -15.73 -7.92 2.97
CA SER A 17 -17.13 -7.53 2.78
C SER A 17 -18.03 -8.76 2.86
N SER A 18 -19.34 -8.54 3.01
CA SER A 18 -20.35 -9.59 2.89
C SER A 18 -20.36 -10.26 1.51
N THR A 19 -19.80 -9.61 0.49
CA THR A 19 -19.60 -10.18 -0.84
C THR A 19 -18.25 -10.89 -0.90
N PRO A 20 -18.21 -12.18 -1.29
CA PRO A 20 -16.97 -12.92 -1.32
C PRO A 20 -15.94 -12.26 -2.24
N SER A 21 -14.71 -12.14 -1.74
CA SER A 21 -13.53 -11.65 -2.47
C SER A 21 -13.57 -10.17 -2.90
N THR A 22 -14.53 -9.38 -2.40
CA THR A 22 -14.59 -7.95 -2.72
C THR A 22 -13.97 -7.11 -1.61
N ALA A 23 -12.82 -6.50 -1.91
CA ALA A 23 -12.27 -5.42 -1.07
C ALA A 23 -13.09 -4.15 -1.30
N TRP A 24 -13.52 -3.50 -0.22
CA TRP A 24 -14.47 -2.38 -0.30
C TRP A 24 -13.94 -1.09 0.32
N SER A 25 -13.01 -1.18 1.28
CA SER A 25 -12.56 -0.01 2.03
C SER A 25 -11.65 0.89 1.17
N PRO A 26 -11.97 2.18 0.98
CA PRO A 26 -11.16 3.07 0.16
C PRO A 26 -9.76 3.28 0.75
N ASN A 27 -9.61 3.18 2.07
CA ASN A 27 -8.31 3.31 2.72
C ASN A 27 -7.40 2.11 2.43
N THR A 28 -7.96 0.90 2.41
CA THR A 28 -7.19 -0.31 2.12
C THR A 28 -6.83 -0.41 0.64
N TRP A 29 -7.72 0.07 -0.25
CA TRP A 29 -7.44 0.19 -1.68
C TRP A 29 -6.19 1.03 -2.00
N LYS A 30 -5.91 2.11 -1.25
CA LYS A 30 -4.67 2.90 -1.45
C LYS A 30 -3.42 2.04 -1.32
N THR A 31 -3.36 1.19 -0.30
CA THR A 31 -2.22 0.28 -0.07
C THR A 31 -2.21 -0.87 -1.08
N ARG A 32 -3.38 -1.39 -1.45
CA ARG A 32 -3.51 -2.40 -2.50
C ARG A 32 -2.95 -1.90 -3.84
N TYR A 33 -3.27 -0.66 -4.23
CA TYR A 33 -2.72 -0.02 -5.42
C TYR A 33 -1.22 0.21 -5.30
N ALA A 34 -0.73 0.66 -4.14
CA ALA A 34 0.71 0.84 -3.89
C ALA A 34 1.50 -0.46 -4.11
N LEU A 35 1.03 -1.57 -3.53
CA LEU A 35 1.64 -2.89 -3.68
C LEU A 35 1.60 -3.38 -5.13
N ASN A 36 0.46 -3.22 -5.80
CA ASN A 36 0.28 -3.60 -7.21
C ASN A 36 1.18 -2.80 -8.15
N LEU A 37 1.27 -1.48 -7.96
CA LEU A 37 2.08 -0.60 -8.80
C LEU A 37 3.57 -0.91 -8.65
N LYS A 38 4.01 -1.23 -7.44
CA LYS A 38 5.37 -1.69 -7.15
C LYS A 38 5.64 -3.14 -7.57
N ARG A 39 4.61 -3.88 -8.01
CA ARG A 39 4.69 -5.31 -8.37
C ARG A 39 5.26 -6.19 -7.25
N LEU A 40 4.96 -5.85 -6.00
CA LEU A 40 5.40 -6.63 -4.85
C LEU A 40 4.43 -7.80 -4.60
N PRO A 41 4.93 -9.03 -4.38
CA PRO A 41 4.06 -10.14 -4.01
C PRO A 41 3.51 -9.88 -2.61
N TYR A 42 2.18 -9.94 -2.48
CA TYR A 42 1.52 -9.84 -1.18
C TYR A 42 0.36 -10.83 -1.05
N ARG A 43 0.07 -11.21 0.19
CA ARG A 43 -1.09 -12.03 0.55
C ARG A 43 -2.06 -11.21 1.38
N THR A 44 -3.33 -11.21 1.02
CA THR A 44 -4.37 -10.57 1.82
C THR A 44 -4.75 -11.46 3.01
N GLN A 45 -4.66 -10.91 4.21
CA GLN A 45 -5.20 -11.46 5.43
C GLN A 45 -6.46 -10.68 5.78
N TRP A 46 -7.60 -11.36 5.78
CA TRP A 46 -8.88 -10.75 6.12
C TRP A 46 -9.02 -10.66 7.64
N VAL A 47 -9.41 -9.48 8.12
CA VAL A 47 -9.60 -9.19 9.55
C VAL A 47 -10.93 -8.48 9.72
N GLU A 48 -11.77 -9.02 10.59
CA GLU A 48 -13.08 -8.44 10.91
C GLU A 48 -12.92 -7.21 11.82
N TYR A 49 -13.84 -6.25 11.70
CA TYR A 49 -13.84 -5.02 12.51
C TYR A 49 -13.58 -5.20 14.01
N PRO A 50 -14.23 -6.13 14.74
CA PRO A 50 -13.98 -6.32 16.18
C PRO A 50 -12.54 -6.76 16.48
N ASP A 51 -11.86 -7.43 15.56
CA ASP A 51 -10.53 -8.00 15.76
C ASP A 51 -9.40 -7.02 15.38
N ILE A 52 -9.70 -5.94 14.65
CA ILE A 52 -8.72 -4.95 14.19
C ILE A 52 -7.97 -4.33 15.38
N ALA A 53 -8.69 -3.95 16.44
CA ALA A 53 -8.10 -3.32 17.61
C ALA A 53 -7.13 -4.25 18.35
N ALA A 54 -7.52 -5.51 18.56
CA ALA A 54 -6.67 -6.51 19.21
C ALA A 54 -5.42 -6.80 18.38
N LEU A 55 -5.56 -6.88 17.05
CA LEU A 55 -4.44 -7.11 16.14
C LEU A 55 -3.42 -5.97 16.21
N LEU A 56 -3.85 -4.71 16.05
CA LEU A 56 -2.95 -3.56 16.09
C LEU A 56 -2.27 -3.40 17.45
N GLN A 57 -3.00 -3.63 18.54
CA GLN A 57 -2.45 -3.61 19.90
C GLN A 57 -1.40 -4.71 20.11
N SER A 58 -1.61 -5.91 19.55
CA SER A 58 -0.64 -7.01 19.66
C SER A 58 0.71 -6.70 19.02
N PHE A 59 0.71 -5.83 18.00
CA PHE A 59 1.92 -5.32 17.35
C PHE A 59 2.44 -4.00 17.96
N GLY A 60 1.87 -3.55 19.08
CA GLY A 60 2.28 -2.34 19.80
C GLY A 60 1.94 -1.02 19.09
N HIS A 61 0.97 -1.02 18.17
CA HIS A 61 0.54 0.21 17.50
C HIS A 61 -0.43 1.02 18.35
N ALA A 62 -0.17 2.34 18.40
CA ALA A 62 -1.08 3.29 19.00
C ALA A 62 -2.36 3.44 18.14
N PRO A 63 -3.49 3.83 18.76
CA PRO A 63 -4.69 4.19 18.00
C PRO A 63 -4.36 5.28 16.98
N THR A 64 -4.89 5.13 15.77
CA THR A 64 -4.72 6.07 14.66
C THR A 64 -5.47 7.35 14.92
N GLU A 65 -6.70 7.24 15.43
CA GLU A 65 -7.55 8.38 15.78
C GLU A 65 -8.04 8.24 17.23
N PRO A 66 -7.25 8.71 18.21
CA PRO A 66 -7.66 8.63 19.61
C PRO A 66 -8.93 9.45 19.86
N GLY A 67 -9.91 8.85 20.54
CA GLY A 67 -11.16 9.51 20.92
C GLY A 67 -12.35 9.29 19.97
N THR A 68 -12.17 8.52 18.89
CA THR A 68 -13.29 8.09 18.03
C THR A 68 -13.82 6.71 18.45
N PRO A 69 -15.06 6.34 18.05
CA PRO A 69 -15.59 5.00 18.32
C PRO A 69 -14.79 3.86 17.67
N THR A 70 -13.99 4.16 16.63
CA THR A 70 -13.18 3.19 15.90
C THR A 70 -11.74 3.71 15.77
N PRO A 71 -10.98 3.72 16.89
CA PRO A 71 -9.67 4.39 16.92
C PRO A 71 -8.57 3.60 16.20
N TYR A 72 -8.85 2.35 15.80
CA TYR A 72 -7.93 1.47 15.09
C TYR A 72 -8.42 1.25 13.66
N THR A 73 -7.54 1.52 12.69
CA THR A 73 -7.88 1.52 11.26
C THR A 73 -6.93 0.62 10.46
N LEU A 74 -7.47 0.10 9.36
CA LEU A 74 -6.70 -0.54 8.29
C LEU A 74 -6.61 0.44 7.11
N PRO A 75 -5.53 0.41 6.32
CA PRO A 75 -4.63 -0.72 6.06
C PRO A 75 -3.46 -0.88 7.03
N ALA A 76 -3.03 -2.14 7.19
CA ALA A 76 -1.76 -2.49 7.79
C ALA A 76 -1.03 -3.54 6.93
N ILE A 77 0.29 -3.53 6.97
CA ILE A 77 1.14 -4.56 6.37
C ILE A 77 2.11 -5.14 7.39
N PHE A 78 2.45 -6.40 7.22
CA PHE A 78 3.60 -7.01 7.86
C PHE A 78 4.55 -7.50 6.78
N ASP A 79 5.76 -6.96 6.79
CA ASP A 79 6.83 -7.37 5.90
C ASP A 79 7.72 -8.40 6.61
N PRO A 80 7.71 -9.68 6.20
CA PRO A 80 8.53 -10.71 6.82
C PRO A 80 10.02 -10.52 6.55
N ARG A 81 10.42 -9.78 5.50
CA ARG A 81 11.84 -9.55 5.18
C ARG A 81 12.51 -8.64 6.18
N THR A 82 11.80 -7.59 6.58
CA THR A 82 12.28 -6.59 7.55
C THR A 82 11.74 -6.84 8.95
N GLN A 83 10.88 -7.86 9.11
CA GLN A 83 10.13 -8.15 10.34
C GLN A 83 9.38 -6.92 10.88
N ARG A 84 8.87 -6.07 9.96
CA ARG A 84 8.26 -4.79 10.31
C ARG A 84 6.77 -4.80 10.07
N PHE A 85 6.03 -4.42 11.10
CA PHE A 85 4.61 -4.11 11.01
C PHE A 85 4.42 -2.61 10.79
N VAL A 86 3.73 -2.23 9.72
CA VAL A 86 3.45 -0.83 9.37
C VAL A 86 1.95 -0.65 9.18
N ALA A 87 1.36 0.23 9.99
CA ALA A 87 -0.01 0.71 9.85
C ALA A 87 -0.02 2.10 9.20
N GLU A 88 -1.17 2.50 8.68
CA GLU A 88 -1.46 3.76 7.96
C GLU A 88 -1.01 3.82 6.50
N SER A 89 -1.97 4.06 5.60
CA SER A 89 -1.74 4.05 4.15
C SER A 89 -0.59 4.96 3.67
N THR A 90 -0.43 6.13 4.28
CA THR A 90 0.64 7.09 3.93
C THR A 90 2.01 6.64 4.43
N ARG A 91 2.08 6.09 5.65
CA ARG A 91 3.32 5.53 6.22
C ARG A 91 3.74 4.28 5.48
N ILE A 92 2.79 3.45 5.06
CA ILE A 92 3.03 2.27 4.24
C ILE A 92 3.63 2.68 2.89
N ALA A 93 3.05 3.67 2.19
CA ALA A 93 3.60 4.13 0.92
C ALA A 93 5.04 4.64 1.06
N ALA A 94 5.34 5.42 2.10
CA ALA A 94 6.70 5.87 2.39
C ALA A 94 7.65 4.71 2.71
N TYR A 95 7.23 3.77 3.57
CA TYR A 95 8.00 2.57 3.89
C TYR A 95 8.33 1.74 2.63
N LEU A 96 7.37 1.57 1.73
CA LEU A 96 7.56 0.82 0.48
C LEU A 96 8.48 1.56 -0.50
N ASP A 97 8.44 2.90 -0.55
CA ASP A 97 9.37 3.71 -1.34
C ASP A 97 10.81 3.59 -0.80
N ASP A 98 11.00 3.61 0.53
CA ASP A 98 12.32 3.51 1.17
C ASP A 98 12.90 2.10 1.11
N THR A 99 12.07 1.06 1.28
CA THR A 99 12.52 -0.34 1.36
C THR A 99 12.74 -0.96 -0.02
N TYR A 100 11.96 -0.54 -1.02
CA TYR A 100 12.00 -1.08 -2.38
C TYR A 100 12.26 0.03 -3.41
N PRO A 101 13.46 0.64 -3.41
CA PRO A 101 13.79 1.76 -4.29
C PRO A 101 13.84 1.39 -5.78
N ASP A 102 13.99 0.10 -6.10
CA ASP A 102 14.01 -0.43 -7.48
C ASP A 102 12.62 -0.44 -8.15
N THR A 103 11.57 -0.09 -7.39
CA THR A 103 10.19 -0.07 -7.87
C THR A 103 9.71 1.35 -8.17
N PRO A 104 8.66 1.54 -9.00
CA PRO A 104 8.13 2.87 -9.26
C PRO A 104 7.82 3.64 -7.97
N ALA A 105 8.28 4.90 -7.93
CA ALA A 105 8.04 5.82 -6.83
C ALA A 105 6.55 6.11 -6.70
N LEU A 106 6.01 5.97 -5.48
CA LEU A 106 4.63 6.33 -5.16
C LEU A 106 4.49 7.79 -4.78
N SER A 107 5.54 8.35 -4.18
CA SER A 107 5.56 9.74 -3.71
C SER A 107 6.31 10.67 -4.69
N PRO A 108 5.85 11.94 -4.86
CA PRO A 108 6.54 12.95 -5.67
C PRO A 108 7.97 13.24 -5.21
N LYS A 109 8.27 12.97 -3.93
CA LYS A 109 9.61 13.14 -3.36
C LYS A 109 10.62 12.16 -3.95
N THR A 110 10.16 10.96 -4.33
CA THR A 110 10.99 9.87 -4.86
C THR A 110 10.94 9.81 -6.40
N LEU A 111 10.03 10.55 -7.03
CA LEU A 111 10.02 10.74 -8.48
C LEU A 111 11.31 11.46 -8.90
N ALA A 112 12.18 10.73 -9.60
CA ALA A 112 13.32 11.34 -10.28
C ALA A 112 12.84 12.51 -11.15
N PRO A 113 13.59 13.63 -11.21
CA PRO A 113 13.20 14.76 -12.03
C PRO A 113 12.96 14.27 -13.47
N ILE A 114 11.76 14.55 -13.98
CA ILE A 114 11.43 14.22 -15.37
C ILE A 114 12.44 14.98 -16.23
N PRO A 115 13.27 14.29 -17.06
CA PRO A 115 14.21 15.00 -17.90
C PRO A 115 13.41 15.94 -18.81
N ARG A 116 13.72 17.23 -18.73
CA ARG A 116 13.03 18.33 -19.44
C ARG A 116 12.99 18.15 -20.97
N CYS A 117 13.74 17.18 -21.51
CA CYS A 117 13.78 16.80 -22.92
C CYS A 117 12.57 16.00 -23.42
N ALA A 118 11.76 15.37 -22.55
CA ALA A 118 10.62 14.55 -22.99
C ALA A 118 9.37 15.35 -23.44
N LEU A 119 9.42 16.69 -23.39
CA LEU A 119 8.34 17.58 -23.81
C LEU A 119 8.51 18.13 -25.24
N ALA A 120 9.44 17.60 -26.03
CA ALA A 120 9.51 17.95 -27.44
C ALA A 120 8.21 17.49 -28.13
N ARG A 121 7.27 18.44 -28.32
CA ARG A 121 6.08 18.24 -29.16
C ARG A 121 6.55 17.70 -30.51
N PRO A 122 5.99 16.59 -31.02
CA PRO A 122 6.34 16.14 -32.35
C PRO A 122 6.07 17.27 -33.35
N PRO A 123 6.96 17.50 -34.34
CA PRO A 123 6.73 18.55 -35.33
C PRO A 123 5.43 18.26 -36.07
N LEU A 124 4.54 19.26 -36.12
CA LEU A 124 3.33 19.22 -36.94
C LEU A 124 3.77 19.08 -38.40
N ILE A 125 3.66 17.87 -38.96
CA ILE A 125 3.84 17.65 -40.39
C ILE A 125 2.61 18.22 -41.10
N LEU A 126 2.68 19.49 -41.49
CA LEU A 126 1.78 20.05 -42.50
C LEU A 126 2.07 19.34 -43.83
N HIS A 127 1.22 18.39 -44.20
CA HIS A 127 1.18 17.88 -45.56
C HIS A 127 0.62 18.99 -46.45
N ALA A 128 1.50 19.67 -47.19
CA ALA A 128 1.09 20.46 -48.34
C ALA A 128 0.74 19.48 -49.48
N TYR A 129 -0.55 19.33 -49.76
CA TYR A 129 -1.05 18.67 -50.95
C TYR A 129 -0.97 19.66 -52.12
N SER A 130 -0.31 19.25 -53.21
CA SER A 130 -0.41 19.88 -54.55
C SER A 130 -1.56 19.28 -55.34
#